data_AF-A0A7C8R3R2-F1
#
_entry.id   AF-A0A7C8R3R2-F1
#
_cell.length_a   1.000
_cell.length_b   1.000
_cell.length_c   1.000
_cell.angle_alpha   90.00
_cell.angle_beta   90.00
_cell.angle_gamma   90.00
#
_symmetry.space_group_name_H-M   'P 1'
#
loop_
_entity.id
_entity.type
_entity.pdbx_description
1 polymer ?
#
loop_
_entity_poly.entity_id
_entity_poly.type
_entity_poly.pdbx_seq_one_letter_code
_entity_poly.pdbx_strand_id
1 'polypeptide(L)'
;MFFSKIFVCAIALAAPSLAALNTDQTAMTTKLTQMSNADYNTKTTYVDPLTSVLLATYGSPIMSALAATPNDLVIVRSKGASGGPIATGMPTDASFITTSFSLWAGGHASLMMSIKAKNVIFASSTLPLVMVSAMNAHIAGIISVSNQLQLMLPGSGYASSRTSVVTQADAVCKAIKEAIVSLGSSASGGANTCA
;
A
#
# COMPACT_ATOMS: atom_id res chain seq x y z
N MET A 1 33.13 -17.38 51.55
CA MET A 1 32.20 -16.27 51.30
C MET A 1 32.15 -15.99 49.81
N PHE A 2 30.96 -16.21 49.25
CA PHE A 2 30.36 -15.65 48.03
C PHE A 2 31.18 -15.50 46.74
N PHE A 3 30.91 -16.42 45.81
CA PHE A 3 30.85 -16.13 44.38
C PHE A 3 29.83 -15.00 44.13
N SER A 4 30.22 -13.93 43.43
CA SER A 4 29.24 -13.02 42.81
C SER A 4 29.46 -12.98 41.31
N LYS A 5 28.66 -13.80 40.63
CA LYS A 5 28.42 -13.75 39.19
C LYS A 5 27.74 -12.42 38.91
N ILE A 6 28.45 -11.48 38.28
CA ILE A 6 27.81 -10.33 37.66
C ILE A 6 26.98 -10.90 36.50
N PHE A 7 25.67 -10.99 36.75
CA PHE A 7 24.64 -11.24 35.77
C PHE A 7 24.76 -10.19 34.66
N VAL A 8 25.45 -10.55 33.57
CA VAL A 8 25.24 -9.90 32.29
C VAL A 8 23.83 -10.33 31.87
N CYS A 9 22.86 -9.46 32.12
CA CYS A 9 21.53 -9.56 31.55
C CYS A 9 21.68 -9.32 30.04
N ALA A 10 22.15 -10.34 29.32
CA ALA A 10 21.97 -10.42 27.89
C ALA A 10 20.46 -10.50 27.68
N ILE A 11 19.83 -9.36 27.39
CA ILE A 11 18.56 -9.36 26.68
C ILE A 11 18.90 -9.94 25.31
N ALA A 12 18.92 -11.27 25.22
CA ALA A 12 18.79 -11.97 23.98
C ALA A 12 17.41 -11.55 23.46
N LEU A 13 17.38 -10.52 22.63
CA LEU A 13 16.23 -10.21 21.80
C LEU A 13 16.06 -11.45 20.92
N ALA A 14 15.22 -12.38 21.36
CA ALA A 14 15.06 -13.67 20.70
C ALA A 14 14.69 -13.38 19.25
N ALA A 15 15.56 -13.76 18.32
CA ALA A 15 15.25 -13.64 16.91
C ALA A 15 13.93 -14.36 16.65
N PRO A 16 12.96 -13.75 15.95
CA PRO A 16 11.68 -14.38 15.67
C PRO A 16 11.90 -15.72 14.95
N SER A 17 11.08 -16.71 15.28
CA SER A 17 11.17 -18.03 14.66
C SER A 17 10.86 -17.95 13.16
N LEU A 18 11.39 -18.88 12.37
CA LEU A 18 11.08 -18.96 10.93
C LEU A 18 9.57 -19.05 10.67
N ALA A 19 8.83 -19.75 11.53
CA ALA A 19 7.37 -19.81 11.46
C ALA A 19 6.69 -18.45 11.68
N ALA A 20 7.20 -17.63 12.61
CA ALA A 20 6.70 -16.28 12.85
C ALA A 20 6.97 -15.36 11.66
N LEU A 21 8.18 -15.43 11.08
CA LEU A 21 8.53 -14.69 9.86
C LEU A 21 7.59 -15.04 8.70
N ASN A 22 7.38 -16.32 8.43
CA ASN A 22 6.50 -16.80 7.36
C ASN A 22 5.03 -16.40 7.59
N THR A 23 4.59 -16.40 8.84
CA THR A 23 3.23 -15.96 9.22
C THR A 23 3.01 -14.49 8.89
N ASP A 24 3.98 -13.64 9.23
CA ASP A 24 3.87 -12.20 8.97
C ASP A 24 4.00 -11.87 7.47
N GLN A 25 4.85 -12.57 6.73
CA GLN A 25 4.89 -12.46 5.26
C GLN A 25 3.53 -12.85 4.64
N THR A 26 2.91 -13.93 5.12
CA THR A 26 1.58 -14.35 4.67
C THR A 26 0.49 -13.35 5.04
N ALA A 27 0.56 -12.76 6.24
CA ALA A 27 -0.38 -11.73 6.67
C ALA A 27 -0.28 -10.47 5.80
N MET A 28 0.95 -10.06 5.44
CA MET A 28 1.20 -8.95 4.53
C MET A 28 0.56 -9.18 3.15
N THR A 29 0.83 -10.31 2.51
CA THR A 29 0.30 -10.60 1.17
C THR A 29 -1.22 -10.81 1.19
N THR A 30 -1.76 -11.43 2.24
CA THR A 30 -3.20 -11.54 2.45
C THR A 30 -3.85 -10.16 2.54
N LYS A 31 -3.23 -9.23 3.27
CA LYS A 31 -3.74 -7.87 3.41
C LYS A 31 -3.73 -7.13 2.06
N LEU A 32 -2.68 -7.26 1.27
CA LEU A 32 -2.63 -6.70 -0.10
C LEU A 32 -3.76 -7.25 -0.99
N THR A 33 -4.03 -8.55 -0.92
CA THR A 33 -5.16 -9.15 -1.64
C THR A 33 -6.51 -8.59 -1.18
N GLN A 34 -6.72 -8.43 0.13
CA GLN A 34 -7.93 -7.84 0.67
C GLN A 34 -8.12 -6.39 0.20
N MET A 35 -7.04 -5.61 0.20
CA MET A 35 -7.05 -4.24 -0.32
C MET A 35 -7.40 -4.22 -1.81
N SER A 36 -6.81 -5.11 -2.61
CA SER A 36 -7.13 -5.23 -4.04
C SER A 36 -8.60 -5.53 -4.28
N ASN A 37 -9.20 -6.41 -3.48
CA ASN A 37 -10.63 -6.74 -3.55
C ASN A 37 -11.49 -5.54 -3.12
N ALA A 38 -11.08 -4.80 -2.09
CA ALA A 38 -11.77 -3.59 -1.66
C ALA A 38 -11.72 -2.49 -2.74
N ASP A 39 -10.58 -2.31 -3.40
CA ASP A 39 -10.42 -1.36 -4.51
C ASP A 39 -11.30 -1.76 -5.71
N TYR A 40 -11.31 -3.06 -6.06
CA TYR A 40 -12.18 -3.59 -7.11
C TYR A 40 -13.66 -3.34 -6.79
N ASN A 41 -14.12 -3.71 -5.58
CA ASN A 41 -15.49 -3.51 -5.16
C ASN A 41 -15.87 -2.03 -5.13
N THR A 42 -14.98 -1.17 -4.63
CA THR A 42 -15.21 0.27 -4.60
C THR A 42 -15.38 0.81 -6.01
N LYS A 43 -14.51 0.40 -6.92
CA LYS A 43 -14.58 0.77 -8.33
C LYS A 43 -15.90 0.31 -8.94
N THR A 44 -16.21 -0.99 -8.91
CA THR A 44 -17.33 -1.55 -9.67
C THR A 44 -18.71 -1.34 -9.04
N THR A 45 -18.76 -0.99 -7.75
CA THR A 45 -20.03 -0.83 -7.02
C THR A 45 -20.37 0.63 -6.79
N TYR A 46 -19.35 1.46 -6.52
CA TYR A 46 -19.58 2.82 -6.03
C TYR A 46 -19.08 3.90 -7.00
N VAL A 47 -18.01 3.66 -7.74
CA VAL A 47 -17.43 4.66 -8.68
C VAL A 47 -17.94 4.46 -10.10
N ASP A 48 -18.04 3.22 -10.55
CA ASP A 48 -18.68 2.81 -11.78
C ASP A 48 -19.98 2.10 -11.35
N PRO A 49 -21.20 2.54 -11.72
CA PRO A 49 -21.58 3.54 -12.72
C PRO A 49 -21.98 4.90 -12.13
N LEU A 50 -21.19 5.49 -11.22
CA LEU A 50 -21.58 6.70 -10.48
C LEU A 50 -22.11 7.83 -11.38
N THR A 51 -23.26 8.36 -10.99
CA THR A 51 -23.91 9.55 -11.57
C THR A 51 -24.01 10.64 -10.50
N SER A 52 -24.33 11.88 -10.90
CA SER A 52 -24.53 12.99 -9.95
C SER A 52 -25.63 12.72 -8.92
N VAL A 53 -26.69 12.00 -9.30
CA VAL A 53 -27.80 11.63 -8.40
C VAL A 53 -27.36 10.58 -7.37
N LEU A 54 -26.51 9.63 -7.78
CA LEU A 54 -26.07 8.52 -6.94
C LEU A 54 -24.97 8.90 -5.94
N LEU A 55 -24.36 10.08 -6.08
CA LEU A 55 -23.30 10.55 -5.19
C LEU A 55 -23.76 10.69 -3.73
N ALA A 56 -25.02 11.05 -3.48
CA ALA A 56 -25.57 11.15 -2.13
C ALA A 56 -25.61 9.79 -1.40
N THR A 57 -25.77 8.70 -2.15
CA THR A 57 -25.83 7.33 -1.59
C THR A 57 -24.45 6.72 -1.43
N TYR A 58 -23.56 6.92 -2.42
CA TYR A 58 -22.27 6.23 -2.46
C TYR A 58 -21.08 7.07 -2.03
N GLY A 59 -21.23 8.38 -1.85
CA GLY A 59 -20.15 9.27 -1.42
C GLY A 59 -19.52 8.83 -0.09
N SER A 60 -20.34 8.52 0.92
CA SER A 60 -19.83 8.05 2.23
C SER A 60 -19.09 6.70 2.14
N PRO A 61 -19.63 5.66 1.49
CA PRO A 61 -18.89 4.43 1.22
C PRO A 61 -17.56 4.64 0.50
N ILE A 62 -17.51 5.47 -0.55
CA ILE A 62 -16.27 5.80 -1.27
C ILE A 62 -15.26 6.44 -0.31
N MET A 63 -15.70 7.43 0.47
CA MET A 63 -14.84 8.11 1.44
C MET A 63 -14.28 7.16 2.49
N SER A 64 -15.12 6.25 3.00
CA SER A 64 -14.71 5.24 3.98
C SER A 64 -13.65 4.30 3.41
N ALA A 65 -13.84 3.83 2.17
CA ALA A 65 -12.87 2.98 1.49
C ALA A 65 -11.52 3.69 1.28
N LEU A 66 -11.54 4.94 0.80
CA LEU A 66 -10.34 5.75 0.63
C LEU A 66 -9.65 6.05 1.98
N ALA A 67 -10.41 6.29 3.03
CA ALA A 67 -9.85 6.56 4.37
C ALA A 67 -9.24 5.31 5.02
N ALA A 68 -9.64 4.10 4.61
CA ALA A 68 -9.09 2.85 5.15
C ALA A 68 -7.71 2.49 4.59
N THR A 69 -7.45 2.79 3.32
CA THR A 69 -6.20 2.42 2.62
C THR A 69 -4.91 2.84 3.35
N PRO A 70 -4.76 4.07 3.91
CA PRO A 70 -3.55 4.44 4.65
C PRO A 70 -3.26 3.51 5.84
N ASN A 71 -4.28 3.17 6.62
CA ASN A 71 -4.14 2.27 7.77
C ASN A 71 -3.76 0.86 7.32
N ASP A 72 -4.34 0.41 6.22
CA ASP A 72 -4.02 -0.88 5.62
C ASP A 72 -2.56 -0.93 5.13
N LEU A 73 -2.05 0.15 4.54
CA LEU A 73 -0.64 0.27 4.15
C LEU A 73 0.30 0.26 5.35
N VAL A 74 -0.11 0.85 6.48
CA VAL A 74 0.66 0.75 7.74
C VAL A 74 0.73 -0.70 8.21
N ILE A 75 -0.36 -1.47 8.11
CA ILE A 75 -0.38 -2.90 8.45
C ILE A 75 0.54 -3.69 7.51
N VAL A 76 0.44 -3.48 6.19
CA VAL A 76 1.31 -4.14 5.20
C VAL A 76 2.78 -3.85 5.52
N ARG A 77 3.14 -2.60 5.75
CA ARG A 77 4.51 -2.22 6.14
C ARG A 77 4.95 -2.91 7.43
N SER A 78 4.11 -2.88 8.46
CA SER A 78 4.41 -3.48 9.77
C SER A 78 4.68 -4.98 9.64
N LYS A 79 3.85 -5.68 8.87
CA LYS A 79 3.99 -7.12 8.62
C LYS A 79 5.16 -7.45 7.70
N GLY A 80 5.47 -6.61 6.72
CA GLY A 80 6.70 -6.74 5.94
C GLY A 80 7.96 -6.54 6.79
N ALA A 81 7.93 -5.60 7.75
CA ALA A 81 9.04 -5.37 8.67
C ALA A 81 9.25 -6.55 9.62
N SER A 82 8.19 -7.06 10.23
CA SER A 82 8.29 -8.21 11.13
C SER A 82 8.52 -9.54 10.41
N GLY A 83 8.08 -9.66 9.16
CA GLY A 83 8.34 -10.81 8.29
C GLY A 83 9.79 -10.91 7.79
N GLY A 84 10.59 -9.86 7.97
CA GLY A 84 12.04 -9.86 7.73
C GLY A 84 12.47 -10.03 6.27
N PRO A 85 13.79 -10.07 6.02
CA PRO A 85 14.34 -10.30 4.70
C PRO A 85 14.09 -11.73 4.20
N ILE A 86 13.76 -11.85 2.92
CA ILE A 86 13.68 -13.13 2.21
C ILE A 86 15.10 -13.70 2.11
N ALA A 87 15.26 -14.98 2.46
CA ALA A 87 16.54 -15.65 2.39
C ALA A 87 17.04 -15.75 0.93
N THR A 88 18.35 -15.78 0.74
CA THR A 88 18.97 -15.92 -0.58
C THR A 88 18.51 -17.21 -1.27
N GLY A 89 18.14 -17.13 -2.56
CA GLY A 89 17.76 -18.30 -3.34
C GLY A 89 16.30 -18.74 -3.17
N MET A 90 15.43 -17.87 -2.64
CA MET A 90 13.98 -18.09 -2.53
C MET A 90 13.21 -17.22 -3.53
N PRO A 91 13.34 -17.45 -4.86
CA PRO A 91 12.70 -16.64 -5.89
C PRO A 91 11.17 -16.73 -5.85
N THR A 92 10.61 -17.85 -5.37
CA THR A 92 9.16 -18.03 -5.24
C THR A 92 8.56 -17.07 -4.21
N ASP A 93 9.20 -16.92 -3.05
CA ASP A 93 8.73 -16.02 -1.99
C ASP A 93 8.82 -14.56 -2.46
N ALA A 94 9.94 -14.21 -3.10
CA ALA A 94 10.12 -12.91 -3.73
C ALA A 94 9.05 -12.64 -4.81
N SER A 95 8.76 -13.62 -5.65
CA SER A 95 7.72 -13.53 -6.68
C SER A 95 6.33 -13.36 -6.06
N PHE A 96 6.03 -14.09 -4.98
CA PHE A 96 4.74 -14.01 -4.31
C PHE A 96 4.49 -12.62 -3.73
N ILE A 97 5.46 -12.10 -2.99
CA ILE A 97 5.40 -10.75 -2.38
C ILE A 97 5.26 -9.67 -3.46
N THR A 98 6.09 -9.72 -4.50
CA THR A 98 6.05 -8.72 -5.58
C THR A 98 4.77 -8.80 -6.40
N THR A 99 4.23 -10.01 -6.63
CA THR A 99 2.96 -10.20 -7.33
C THR A 99 1.80 -9.65 -6.52
N SER A 100 1.72 -9.94 -5.22
CA SER A 100 0.67 -9.39 -4.35
C SER A 100 0.66 -7.87 -4.32
N PHE A 101 1.83 -7.24 -4.22
CA PHE A 101 1.94 -5.79 -4.29
C PHE A 101 1.51 -5.26 -5.66
N SER A 102 1.96 -5.90 -6.74
CA SER A 102 1.64 -5.50 -8.11
C SER A 102 0.14 -5.57 -8.42
N LEU A 103 -0.54 -6.62 -7.94
CA LEU A 103 -1.98 -6.79 -8.09
C LEU A 103 -2.74 -5.66 -7.38
N TRP A 104 -2.41 -5.41 -6.12
CA TRP A 104 -3.01 -4.31 -5.37
C TRP A 104 -2.72 -2.96 -6.03
N ALA A 105 -1.46 -2.65 -6.34
CA ALA A 105 -1.07 -1.37 -6.94
C ALA A 105 -1.80 -1.11 -8.27
N GLY A 106 -1.91 -2.13 -9.13
CA GLY A 106 -2.65 -2.02 -10.39
C GLY A 106 -4.16 -1.83 -10.19
N GLY A 107 -4.75 -2.53 -9.22
CA GLY A 107 -6.16 -2.37 -8.84
C GLY A 107 -6.45 -0.97 -8.29
N HIS A 108 -5.61 -0.50 -7.37
CA HIS A 108 -5.72 0.83 -6.77
C HIS A 108 -5.52 1.94 -7.81
N ALA A 109 -4.53 1.82 -8.69
CA ALA A 109 -4.34 2.75 -9.81
C ALA A 109 -5.59 2.82 -10.71
N SER A 110 -6.21 1.66 -10.99
CA SER A 110 -7.44 1.59 -11.77
C SER A 110 -8.62 2.28 -11.07
N LEU A 111 -8.74 2.16 -9.75
CA LEU A 111 -9.73 2.88 -8.96
C LEU A 111 -9.52 4.41 -9.06
N MET A 112 -8.28 4.87 -8.89
CA MET A 112 -7.95 6.30 -9.00
C MET A 112 -8.27 6.86 -10.38
N MET A 113 -7.99 6.10 -11.44
CA MET A 113 -8.33 6.48 -12.81
C MET A 113 -9.84 6.54 -13.04
N SER A 114 -10.63 5.64 -12.43
CA SER A 114 -12.09 5.75 -12.45
C SER A 114 -12.57 7.01 -11.71
N ILE A 115 -12.01 7.33 -10.55
CA ILE A 115 -12.35 8.58 -9.82
C ILE A 115 -12.03 9.81 -10.68
N LYS A 116 -10.85 9.84 -11.31
CA LYS A 116 -10.45 10.87 -12.26
C LYS A 116 -11.44 11.03 -13.40
N ALA A 117 -11.87 9.92 -14.02
CA ALA A 117 -12.82 9.94 -15.12
C ALA A 117 -14.21 10.48 -14.70
N LYS A 118 -14.53 10.44 -13.41
CA LYS A 118 -15.79 10.93 -12.82
C LYS A 118 -15.61 12.28 -12.11
N ASN A 119 -14.51 12.99 -12.33
CA ASN A 119 -14.16 14.22 -11.62
C ASN A 119 -15.27 15.28 -11.61
N VAL A 120 -16.02 15.45 -12.71
CA VAL A 120 -17.12 16.43 -12.80
C VAL A 120 -18.17 16.19 -11.70
N ILE A 121 -18.46 14.93 -11.39
CA ILE A 121 -19.43 14.55 -10.36
C ILE A 121 -18.88 14.82 -8.96
N PHE A 122 -17.61 14.49 -8.73
CA PHE A 122 -16.97 14.69 -7.43
C PHE A 122 -16.69 16.17 -7.13
N ALA A 123 -16.27 16.95 -8.13
CA ALA A 123 -15.93 18.37 -8.01
C ALA A 123 -17.14 19.25 -7.66
N SER A 124 -18.37 18.82 -7.99
CA SER A 124 -19.60 19.52 -7.60
C SER A 124 -20.04 19.27 -6.14
N SER A 125 -19.25 18.53 -5.36
CA SER A 125 -19.55 18.18 -3.97
C SER A 125 -18.52 18.76 -2.99
N THR A 126 -18.78 18.66 -1.68
CA THR A 126 -17.82 19.03 -0.63
C THR A 126 -16.79 17.93 -0.32
N LEU A 127 -16.93 16.74 -0.93
CA LEU A 127 -16.04 15.59 -0.78
C LEU A 127 -14.58 15.78 -1.27
N PRO A 128 -14.27 16.63 -2.28
CA PRO A 128 -12.93 16.69 -2.89
C PRO A 128 -11.79 16.90 -1.90
N LEU A 129 -11.95 17.80 -0.91
CA LEU A 129 -10.87 18.09 0.05
C LEU A 129 -10.49 16.85 0.88
N VAL A 130 -11.49 16.09 1.34
CA VAL A 130 -11.24 14.89 2.15
C VAL A 130 -10.68 13.77 1.28
N MET A 131 -11.16 13.62 0.04
CA MET A 131 -10.61 12.66 -0.93
C MET A 131 -9.15 12.95 -1.21
N VAL A 132 -8.82 14.21 -1.50
CA VAL A 132 -7.45 14.65 -1.79
C VAL A 132 -6.53 14.41 -0.59
N SER A 133 -6.99 14.68 0.63
CA SER A 133 -6.22 14.40 1.84
C SER A 133 -5.91 12.90 1.99
N ALA A 134 -6.93 12.04 1.82
CA ALA A 134 -6.77 10.59 1.87
C ALA A 134 -5.82 10.07 0.78
N MET A 135 -5.97 10.56 -0.45
CA MET A 135 -5.12 10.22 -1.60
C MET A 135 -3.65 10.62 -1.36
N ASN A 136 -3.39 11.79 -0.76
CA ASN A 136 -2.01 12.16 -0.38
C ASN A 136 -1.46 11.22 0.70
N ALA A 137 -2.29 10.77 1.64
CA ALA A 137 -1.87 9.75 2.61
C ALA A 137 -1.59 8.39 1.97
N HIS A 138 -2.29 8.02 0.88
CA HIS A 138 -1.97 6.83 0.09
C HIS A 138 -0.56 6.90 -0.47
N ILE A 139 -0.17 8.04 -1.07
CA ILE A 139 1.17 8.25 -1.63
C ILE A 139 2.24 8.00 -0.56
N ALA A 140 2.10 8.60 0.62
CA ALA A 140 3.03 8.40 1.73
C ALA A 140 3.10 6.93 2.20
N GLY A 141 1.95 6.25 2.26
CA GLY A 141 1.86 4.83 2.60
C GLY A 141 2.53 3.93 1.55
N ILE A 142 2.33 4.21 0.26
CA ILE A 142 2.92 3.48 -0.87
C ILE A 142 4.45 3.59 -0.84
N ILE A 143 4.99 4.80 -0.61
CA ILE A 143 6.45 5.00 -0.45
C ILE A 143 6.98 4.11 0.68
N SER A 144 6.29 4.13 1.83
CA SER A 144 6.71 3.37 3.01
C SER A 144 6.68 1.86 2.76
N VAL A 145 5.64 1.35 2.10
CA VAL A 145 5.52 -0.07 1.73
C VAL A 145 6.56 -0.44 0.68
N SER A 146 6.73 0.35 -0.37
CA SER A 146 7.73 0.11 -1.43
C SER A 146 9.14 0.01 -0.85
N ASN A 147 9.52 0.94 0.03
CA ASN A 147 10.81 0.90 0.72
C ASN A 147 10.94 -0.36 1.58
N GLN A 148 9.89 -0.74 2.31
CA GLN A 148 9.90 -1.95 3.13
C GLN A 148 10.07 -3.22 2.29
N LEU A 149 9.36 -3.31 1.16
CA LEU A 149 9.48 -4.45 0.24
C LEU A 149 10.87 -4.55 -0.37
N GLN A 150 11.52 -3.42 -0.66
CA GLN A 150 12.92 -3.42 -1.11
C GLN A 150 13.87 -3.95 -0.02
N LEU A 151 13.66 -3.61 1.25
CA LEU A 151 14.44 -4.16 2.37
C LEU A 151 14.21 -5.66 2.55
N MET A 152 13.01 -6.15 2.26
CA MET A 152 12.70 -7.59 2.30
C MET A 152 13.41 -8.38 1.19
N LEU A 153 13.91 -7.72 0.15
CA LEU A 153 14.52 -8.34 -1.02
C LEU A 153 16.03 -8.04 -1.05
N PRO A 154 16.87 -8.62 -0.17
CA PRO A 154 18.29 -8.27 -0.09
C PRO A 154 19.12 -8.88 -1.24
N GLY A 155 20.17 -8.17 -1.65
CA GLY A 155 21.20 -8.72 -2.56
C GLY A 155 20.89 -8.59 -4.05
N SER A 156 21.86 -8.94 -4.90
CA SER A 156 21.76 -8.77 -6.36
C SER A 156 20.75 -9.70 -7.02
N GLY A 157 20.50 -10.89 -6.44
CA GLY A 157 19.56 -11.90 -6.97
C GLY A 157 18.10 -11.44 -7.04
N TYR A 158 17.72 -10.39 -6.31
CA TYR A 158 16.35 -9.83 -6.31
C TYR A 158 16.26 -8.45 -6.96
N ALA A 159 17.26 -8.02 -7.74
CA ALA A 159 17.28 -6.71 -8.38
C ALA A 159 16.05 -6.45 -9.28
N SER A 160 15.64 -7.44 -10.07
CA SER A 160 14.43 -7.35 -10.92
C SER A 160 13.17 -7.21 -10.08
N SER A 161 13.05 -7.95 -8.98
CA SER A 161 11.92 -7.85 -8.04
C SER A 161 11.82 -6.46 -7.42
N ARG A 162 12.94 -5.89 -6.97
CA ARG A 162 12.98 -4.50 -6.44
C ARG A 162 12.59 -3.48 -7.51
N THR A 163 13.10 -3.64 -8.74
CA THR A 163 12.76 -2.76 -9.86
C THR A 163 11.26 -2.81 -10.18
N SER A 164 10.66 -4.01 -10.14
CA SER A 164 9.21 -4.20 -10.31
C SER A 164 8.41 -3.48 -9.22
N VAL A 165 8.80 -3.62 -7.95
CA VAL A 165 8.15 -2.91 -6.83
C VAL A 165 8.18 -1.39 -7.03
N VAL A 166 9.34 -0.82 -7.39
CA VAL A 166 9.47 0.62 -7.62
C VAL A 166 8.60 1.06 -8.80
N THR A 167 8.66 0.36 -9.92
CA THR A 167 7.84 0.65 -11.11
C THR A 167 6.35 0.68 -10.78
N GLN A 168 5.88 -0.32 -10.04
CA GLN A 168 4.47 -0.44 -9.68
C GLN A 168 4.05 0.63 -8.68
N ALA A 169 4.92 0.95 -7.71
CA ALA A 169 4.70 2.06 -6.78
C ALA A 169 4.55 3.38 -7.56
N ASP A 170 5.48 3.70 -8.46
CA ASP A 170 5.45 4.92 -9.26
C ASP A 170 4.19 5.00 -10.13
N ALA A 171 3.77 3.89 -10.74
CA ALA A 171 2.56 3.83 -11.54
C ALA A 171 1.30 4.15 -10.72
N VAL A 172 1.15 3.58 -9.52
CA VAL A 172 -0.01 3.88 -8.65
C VAL A 172 0.06 5.31 -8.10
N CYS A 173 1.24 5.79 -7.69
CA CYS A 173 1.42 7.18 -7.26
C CYS A 173 1.04 8.16 -8.37
N LYS A 174 1.45 7.90 -9.62
CA LYS A 174 1.06 8.72 -10.77
C LYS A 174 -0.46 8.76 -10.94
N ALA A 175 -1.14 7.61 -10.89
CA ALA A 175 -2.60 7.55 -11.00
C ALA A 175 -3.30 8.35 -9.89
N ILE A 176 -2.81 8.25 -8.64
CA ILE A 176 -3.32 9.04 -7.50
C ILE A 176 -3.13 10.54 -7.75
N LYS A 177 -1.94 10.95 -8.20
CA LYS A 177 -1.62 12.36 -8.48
C LYS A 177 -2.52 12.93 -9.58
N GLU A 178 -2.72 12.18 -10.65
CA GLU A 178 -3.64 12.56 -11.72
C GLU A 178 -5.10 12.68 -11.23
N ALA A 179 -5.53 11.80 -10.32
CA ALA A 179 -6.85 11.91 -9.70
C ALA A 179 -6.97 13.16 -8.82
N ILE A 180 -5.97 13.46 -7.98
CA ILE A 180 -5.93 14.70 -7.18
C ILE A 180 -6.04 15.95 -8.06
N VAL A 181 -5.26 16.00 -9.15
CA VAL A 181 -5.27 17.12 -10.10
C VAL A 181 -6.64 17.25 -10.77
N SER A 182 -7.27 16.13 -11.14
CA SER A 182 -8.60 16.15 -11.73
C SER A 182 -9.69 16.69 -10.80
N LEU A 183 -9.47 16.61 -9.49
CA LEU A 183 -10.33 17.17 -8.43
C LEU A 183 -10.00 18.63 -8.12
N GLY A 184 -9.14 19.29 -8.91
CA GLY A 184 -8.80 20.70 -8.78
C GLY A 184 -7.79 21.00 -7.66
N SER A 185 -7.04 20.00 -7.20
CA SER A 185 -6.03 20.16 -6.15
C SER A 185 -4.61 19.84 -6.65
N SER A 186 -3.60 20.21 -5.85
CA SER A 186 -2.21 19.85 -6.11
C SER A 186 -1.84 18.60 -5.33
N ALA A 187 -1.20 17.63 -5.98
CA ALA A 187 -0.67 16.46 -5.32
C ALA A 187 0.68 16.75 -4.65
N SER A 188 1.02 16.01 -3.61
CA SER A 188 2.33 16.08 -2.97
C SER A 188 3.44 15.41 -3.81
N GLY A 189 4.65 15.99 -3.82
CA GLY A 189 5.84 15.45 -4.49
C GLY A 189 5.93 15.67 -6.01
N GLY A 190 6.89 15.03 -6.68
CA GLY A 190 7.11 15.16 -8.14
C GLY A 190 6.00 14.55 -9.01
N ALA A 191 5.80 15.01 -10.26
CA ALA A 191 4.62 14.67 -11.06
C ALA A 191 4.46 13.18 -11.47
N ASN A 192 5.54 12.39 -11.46
CA ASN A 192 5.57 11.06 -12.12
C ASN A 192 6.17 9.92 -11.28
N THR A 193 6.46 10.19 -10.02
CA THR A 193 7.20 9.28 -9.15
C THR A 193 6.62 9.34 -7.75
N CYS A 194 6.74 8.27 -6.97
CA CYS A 194 6.43 8.35 -5.55
C CYS A 194 7.42 9.26 -4.78
N ALA A 195 8.54 9.65 -5.38
CA ALA A 195 9.49 10.65 -4.90
C ALA A 195 9.42 11.94 -5.73
#